data_AF-A0A5J9V4W7-F1
#
_entry.id   AF-A0A5J9V4W7-F1
#
_cell.length_a   1.000
_cell.length_b   1.000
_cell.length_c   1.000
_cell.angle_alpha   90.00
_cell.angle_beta   90.00
_cell.angle_gamma   90.00
#
_symmetry.space_group_name_H-M   'P 1'
#
loop_
_entity.id
_entity.type
_entity.pdbx_description
1 polymer ?
#
loop_
_entity_poly.entity_id
_entity_poly.type
_entity_poly.pdbx_seq_one_letter_code
_entity_poly.pdbx_strand_id
1 'polypeptide(L)'
;MGNVIRGSRTRERSSCRDRLDDMLRQGADPSSRLIGRMQGLTVGASLSDGSLLTLVDFVFTDGPYNGSTLQVFGRSMLGTAVMERPILGGTGAFRMARGYMLSKMVESPDPDNLLILEFNAY
;
A
#
# COMPACT_ATOMS: atom_id res chain seq x y z
N MET A 1 -24.70 -4.33 27.02
CA MET A 1 -25.13 -3.21 26.14
C MET A 1 -24.49 -3.46 24.78
N GLY A 2 -25.25 -4.03 23.84
CA GLY A 2 -24.74 -4.32 22.48
C GLY A 2 -25.20 -3.21 21.53
N ASN A 3 -24.25 -2.53 20.88
CA ASN A 3 -24.58 -1.51 19.89
C ASN A 3 -24.92 -2.20 18.56
N VAL A 4 -26.13 -1.94 18.06
CA VAL A 4 -26.57 -2.34 16.71
C VAL A 4 -26.02 -1.31 15.73
N ILE A 5 -25.08 -1.72 14.86
CA ILE A 5 -24.62 -0.91 13.74
C ILE A 5 -25.67 -1.01 12.62
N ARG A 6 -26.43 0.06 12.38
CA ARG A 6 -27.31 0.17 11.21
C ARG A 6 -26.54 0.75 10.04
N GLY A 7 -26.27 -0.05 9.01
CA GLY A 7 -25.76 0.44 7.73
C GLY A 7 -26.91 0.82 6.79
N SER A 8 -26.97 2.07 6.35
CA SER A 8 -27.82 2.49 5.24
C SER A 8 -27.06 2.34 3.92
N ARG A 9 -27.71 1.75 2.90
CA ARG A 9 -27.17 1.70 1.53
C ARG A 9 -27.48 3.02 0.83
N THR A 10 -26.44 3.78 0.49
CA THR A 10 -26.55 4.90 -0.45
C THR A 10 -26.01 4.47 -1.82
N ARG A 11 -26.69 4.88 -2.89
CA ARG A 11 -26.43 4.44 -4.27
C ARG A 11 -24.99 4.72 -4.73
N GLU A 12 -24.44 3.69 -5.37
CA GLU A 12 -23.10 3.58 -5.92
C GLU A 12 -22.87 4.59 -7.07
N ARG A 13 -21.86 5.46 -6.92
CA ARG A 13 -21.21 6.17 -8.03
C ARG A 13 -19.71 5.92 -7.91
N SER A 14 -19.18 5.22 -8.93
CA SER A 14 -17.77 4.86 -9.17
C SER A 14 -17.03 4.17 -8.01
N SER A 15 -17.14 2.85 -7.92
CA SER A 15 -16.11 2.06 -7.24
C SER A 15 -14.85 2.07 -8.12
N CYS A 16 -13.96 3.04 -7.90
CA CYS A 16 -12.59 3.03 -8.44
C CYS A 16 -11.94 1.75 -7.90
N ARG A 17 -11.63 0.81 -8.79
CA ARG A 17 -10.94 -0.44 -8.46
C ARG A 17 -9.74 -0.53 -9.37
N ASP A 18 -8.58 -0.17 -8.86
CA ASP A 18 -7.37 -0.15 -9.67
C ASP A 18 -6.46 -1.29 -9.28
N ARG A 19 -5.87 -1.92 -10.31
CA ARG A 19 -4.80 -2.90 -10.15
C ARG A 19 -3.50 -2.14 -9.95
N LEU A 20 -2.74 -2.55 -8.95
CA LEU A 20 -1.42 -2.02 -8.65
C LEU A 20 -0.37 -3.02 -9.13
N ASP A 21 0.61 -2.54 -9.86
CA ASP A 21 1.78 -3.30 -10.26
C ASP A 21 2.97 -2.34 -10.46
N ASP A 22 3.42 -1.77 -9.35
CA ASP A 22 4.37 -0.66 -9.33
C ASP A 22 5.80 -1.14 -9.03
N MET A 23 6.79 -0.40 -9.53
CA MET A 23 8.19 -0.69 -9.24
C MET A 23 8.52 -0.41 -7.77
N LEU A 24 9.15 -1.36 -7.10
CA LEU A 24 9.68 -1.17 -5.74
C LEU A 24 11.20 -0.98 -5.83
N ARG A 25 11.68 0.20 -5.43
CA ARG A 25 13.10 0.59 -5.48
C ARG A 25 13.65 0.91 -4.09
N GLN A 26 14.97 0.87 -3.97
CA GLN A 26 15.67 1.18 -2.72
C GLN A 26 15.58 2.67 -2.33
N GLY A 27 15.32 3.56 -3.28
CA GLY A 27 15.14 5.00 -3.03
C GLY A 27 14.22 5.67 -4.05
N ALA A 28 13.98 6.97 -3.86
CA ALA A 28 13.10 7.77 -4.72
C ALA A 28 13.70 8.07 -6.11
N ASP A 29 15.02 7.92 -6.27
CA ASP A 29 15.69 8.08 -7.57
C ASP A 29 15.25 6.97 -8.54
N PRO A 30 14.75 7.30 -9.76
CA PRO A 30 14.37 6.31 -10.77
C PRO A 30 15.49 5.37 -11.19
N SER A 31 16.75 5.80 -11.08
CA SER A 31 17.95 5.00 -11.36
C SER A 31 18.36 4.10 -10.18
N SER A 32 17.77 4.29 -8.99
CA SER A 32 18.08 3.47 -7.82
C SER A 32 17.70 2.02 -8.04
N ARG A 33 18.37 1.13 -7.31
CA ARG A 33 18.23 -0.33 -7.47
C ARG A 33 16.75 -0.76 -7.36
N LEU A 34 16.28 -1.46 -8.38
CA LEU A 34 15.00 -2.17 -8.35
C LEU A 34 15.12 -3.39 -7.46
N ILE A 35 14.28 -3.47 -6.42
CA ILE A 35 14.31 -4.55 -5.42
C ILE A 35 13.08 -5.46 -5.48
N GLY A 36 12.06 -5.07 -6.24
CA GLY A 36 10.82 -5.84 -6.35
C GLY A 36 9.70 -5.09 -7.04
N ARG A 37 8.47 -5.50 -6.74
CA ARG A 37 7.24 -4.85 -7.18
C ARG A 37 6.21 -4.76 -6.05
N MET A 38 5.39 -3.71 -6.05
CA MET A 38 4.20 -3.62 -5.20
C MET A 38 2.99 -4.03 -6.03
N GLN A 39 2.37 -5.15 -5.68
CA GLN A 39 1.30 -5.77 -6.47
C GLN A 39 0.03 -5.87 -5.65
N GLY A 40 -1.12 -5.55 -6.24
CA GLY A 40 -2.38 -5.71 -5.52
C GLY A 40 -3.54 -4.91 -6.08
N LEU A 41 -4.42 -4.49 -5.17
CA LEU A 41 -5.66 -3.80 -5.49
C LEU A 41 -5.86 -2.61 -4.56
N THR A 42 -6.42 -1.55 -5.12
CA THR A 42 -6.94 -0.40 -4.37
C THR A 42 -8.40 -0.17 -4.70
N VAL A 43 -9.19 0.23 -3.71
CA VAL A 43 -10.61 0.54 -3.85
C VAL A 43 -10.97 1.80 -3.08
N GLY A 44 -11.85 2.64 -3.63
CA GLY A 44 -12.45 3.74 -2.87
C GLY A 44 -13.15 3.23 -1.60
N ALA A 45 -12.74 3.74 -0.43
CA ALA A 45 -13.16 3.26 0.88
C ALA A 45 -14.12 4.20 1.61
N SER A 46 -14.34 5.40 1.09
CA SER A 46 -15.19 6.42 1.70
C SER A 46 -16.06 7.09 0.64
N LEU A 47 -17.26 7.50 1.05
CA LEU A 47 -18.16 8.31 0.23
C LEU A 47 -17.98 9.81 0.49
N SER A 48 -17.29 10.18 1.58
CA SER A 48 -17.15 11.56 2.03
C SER A 48 -15.74 12.12 1.84
N ASP A 49 -14.75 11.26 1.59
CA ASP A 49 -13.36 11.66 1.41
C ASP A 49 -12.66 10.75 0.39
N GLY A 50 -11.42 11.12 0.01
CA GLY A 50 -10.59 10.38 -0.94
C GLY A 50 -9.89 9.14 -0.35
N SER A 51 -10.39 8.55 0.73
CA SER A 51 -9.77 7.36 1.31
C SER A 51 -9.86 6.17 0.38
N LEU A 52 -8.76 5.44 0.33
CA LEU A 52 -8.60 4.19 -0.37
C LEU A 52 -8.46 3.04 0.65
N LEU A 53 -8.87 1.86 0.26
CA LEU A 53 -8.56 0.59 0.92
C LEU A 53 -7.61 -0.15 0.01
N THR A 54 -6.43 -0.49 0.53
CA THR A 54 -5.38 -1.14 -0.23
C THR A 54 -5.14 -2.55 0.31
N LEU A 55 -5.02 -3.50 -0.61
CA LEU A 55 -4.53 -4.85 -0.35
C LEU A 55 -3.33 -5.04 -1.27
N VAL A 56 -2.12 -5.00 -0.71
CA VAL A 56 -0.88 -5.01 -1.49
C VAL A 56 0.12 -6.02 -0.92
N ASP A 57 0.79 -6.70 -1.84
CA ASP A 57 1.94 -7.55 -1.59
C ASP A 57 3.20 -6.86 -2.12
N PHE A 58 4.21 -6.74 -1.27
CA PHE A 58 5.56 -6.36 -1.66
C PHE A 58 6.29 -7.63 -2.09
N VAL A 59 6.50 -7.79 -3.39
CA VAL A 59 7.13 -8.97 -4.00
C VAL A 59 8.60 -8.66 -4.26
N PHE A 60 9.49 -9.24 -3.45
CA PHE A 60 10.92 -8.99 -3.56
C PHE A 60 11.54 -9.92 -4.60
N THR A 61 12.28 -9.34 -5.55
CA THR A 61 12.90 -10.08 -6.67
C THR A 61 14.42 -9.97 -6.70
N ASP A 62 15.00 -9.33 -5.69
CA ASP A 62 16.44 -9.09 -5.59
C ASP A 62 16.90 -9.04 -4.13
N GLY A 63 18.22 -9.18 -3.93
CA GLY A 63 18.85 -9.13 -2.62
C GLY A 63 18.55 -10.35 -1.74
N PRO A 64 18.74 -10.22 -0.41
CA PRO A 64 18.60 -11.34 0.53
C PRO A 64 17.15 -11.84 0.68
N TYR A 65 16.17 -11.06 0.24
CA TYR A 65 14.76 -11.38 0.33
C TYR A 65 14.15 -11.85 -0.99
N ASN A 66 14.98 -12.08 -2.02
CA ASN A 66 14.51 -12.54 -3.32
C ASN A 66 13.60 -13.78 -3.20
N GLY A 67 12.41 -13.71 -3.81
CA GLY A 67 11.38 -14.75 -3.77
C GLY A 67 10.48 -14.71 -2.53
N SER A 68 10.69 -13.74 -1.63
CA SER A 68 9.83 -13.52 -0.46
C SER A 68 8.79 -12.45 -0.74
N THR A 69 7.70 -12.46 0.03
CA THR A 69 6.66 -11.44 -0.04
C THR A 69 6.30 -10.91 1.34
N LEU A 70 5.88 -9.65 1.43
CA LEU A 70 5.33 -9.02 2.63
C LEU A 70 3.95 -8.45 2.30
N GLN A 71 2.93 -8.80 3.07
CA GLN A 71 1.54 -8.40 2.81
C GLN A 71 1.10 -7.27 3.74
N VAL A 72 0.50 -6.24 3.16
CA VAL A 72 -0.04 -5.08 3.88
C VAL A 72 -1.47 -4.82 3.42
N PHE A 73 -2.34 -4.57 4.39
CA PHE A 73 -3.74 -4.24 4.13
C PHE A 73 -4.19 -3.09 5.01
N GLY A 74 -4.89 -2.13 4.45
CA GLY A 74 -5.53 -1.10 5.26
C GLY A 74 -5.99 0.12 4.49
N ARG A 75 -6.63 1.02 5.25
CA ARG A 75 -7.08 2.31 4.75
C ARG A 75 -5.90 3.25 4.57
N SER A 76 -5.83 3.94 3.45
CA SER A 76 -4.81 4.95 3.12
C SER A 76 -5.50 6.18 2.54
N MET A 77 -5.02 7.37 2.90
CA MET A 77 -5.51 8.62 2.33
C MET A 77 -4.31 9.43 1.85
N LEU A 78 -4.19 9.56 0.53
CA LEU A 78 -3.14 10.36 -0.09
C LEU A 78 -3.25 11.82 0.37
N GLY A 79 -2.13 12.47 0.63
CA GLY A 79 -2.08 13.83 1.18
C GLY A 79 -2.09 13.91 2.72
N THR A 80 -2.24 12.79 3.42
CA THR A 80 -1.93 12.73 4.88
C THR A 80 -0.42 12.60 5.10
N ALA A 81 0.09 13.13 6.22
CA ALA A 81 1.52 13.19 6.49
C ALA A 81 2.19 11.81 6.56
N VAL A 82 1.55 10.84 7.24
CA VAL A 82 2.00 9.45 7.35
C VAL A 82 0.78 8.53 7.44
N MET A 83 0.80 7.44 6.69
CA MET A 83 -0.23 6.40 6.65
C MET A 83 0.33 5.12 7.26
N GLU A 84 -0.24 4.70 8.39
CA GLU A 84 0.08 3.43 9.05
C GLU A 84 -0.88 2.32 8.60
N ARG A 85 -0.33 1.16 8.23
CA ARG A 85 -1.09 -0.04 7.89
C ARG A 85 -0.46 -1.29 8.52
N PRO A 86 -1.25 -2.27 8.99
CA PRO A 86 -0.71 -3.50 9.56
C PRO A 86 -0.05 -4.39 8.51
N ILE A 87 1.05 -5.03 8.90
CA ILE A 87 1.63 -6.17 8.19
C ILE A 87 0.81 -7.40 8.60
N LEU A 88 0.10 -7.98 7.63
CA LEU A 88 -0.74 -9.15 7.86
C LEU A 88 0.06 -10.45 7.90
N GLY A 89 1.21 -10.47 7.22
CA GLY A 89 1.99 -11.67 7.04
C GLY A 89 3.06 -11.51 5.96
N GLY A 90 3.66 -12.64 5.60
CA GLY A 90 4.60 -12.74 4.51
C GLY A 90 4.94 -14.18 4.18
N THR A 91 5.71 -14.34 3.11
CA THR A 91 6.21 -15.63 2.62
C THR A 91 7.75 -15.63 2.60
N GLY A 92 8.36 -16.80 2.41
CA GLY A 92 9.81 -16.92 2.37
C GLY A 92 10.47 -16.46 3.66
N ALA A 93 11.38 -15.48 3.55
CA ALA A 93 12.07 -14.86 4.69
C ALA A 93 11.11 -14.15 5.65
N PHE A 94 9.95 -13.69 5.18
CA PHE A 94 8.93 -13.01 5.98
C PHE A 94 7.82 -13.94 6.47
N ARG A 95 8.06 -15.26 6.49
CA ARG A 95 7.08 -16.22 7.01
C ARG A 95 6.73 -15.87 8.47
N MET A 96 5.44 -15.74 8.75
CA MET A 96 4.89 -15.31 10.04
C MET A 96 5.26 -13.87 10.46
N ALA A 97 5.65 -13.00 9.51
CA ALA A 97 5.89 -11.59 9.80
C ALA A 97 4.64 -10.92 10.39
N ARG A 98 4.84 -10.06 11.40
CA ARG A 98 3.79 -9.27 12.04
C ARG A 98 4.40 -7.94 12.42
N GLY A 99 3.62 -6.88 12.30
CA GLY A 99 4.10 -5.54 12.59
C GLY A 99 3.28 -4.50 11.85
N TYR A 100 3.90 -3.39 11.50
CA TYR A 100 3.22 -2.27 10.84
C TYR A 100 4.12 -1.62 9.79
N MET A 101 3.48 -0.98 8.83
CA MET A 101 4.13 -0.24 7.77
C MET A 101 3.68 1.21 7.82
N LEU A 102 4.65 2.11 7.85
CA LEU A 102 4.45 3.53 7.64
C LEU A 102 4.71 3.86 6.19
N SER A 103 3.81 4.65 5.60
CA SER A 103 3.94 5.12 4.23
C SER A 103 3.66 6.61 4.12
N LYS A 104 4.42 7.31 3.28
CA LYS A 104 4.23 8.75 3.05
C LYS A 104 4.51 9.10 1.59
N MET A 105 3.86 10.15 1.11
CA MET A 105 4.15 10.72 -0.19
C MET A 105 5.46 11.51 -0.11
N VAL A 106 6.34 11.32 -1.09
CA VAL A 106 7.57 12.11 -1.23
C VAL A 106 7.55 12.83 -2.56
N GLU A 107 8.31 13.92 -2.63
CA GLU A 107 8.47 14.66 -3.87
C GLU A 107 9.12 13.78 -4.93
N SER A 108 8.58 13.81 -6.14
CA SER A 108 9.19 13.11 -7.26
C SER A 108 10.31 13.97 -7.85
N PRO A 109 11.54 13.42 -8.01
CA PRO A 109 12.59 14.08 -8.78
C PRO A 109 12.28 14.06 -10.29
N ASP A 110 11.33 13.24 -10.73
CA ASP A 110 10.86 13.14 -12.11
C ASP A 110 9.45 13.76 -12.24
N PRO A 111 9.28 14.83 -13.03
CA PRO A 111 7.99 15.50 -13.21
C PRO A 111 6.93 14.62 -13.91
N ASP A 112 7.34 13.57 -14.64
CA ASP A 112 6.41 12.65 -15.31
C ASP A 112 5.90 11.53 -14.38
N ASN A 113 6.53 11.37 -13.21
CA ASN A 113 6.17 10.32 -12.28
C ASN A 113 5.04 10.80 -11.35
N LEU A 114 3.87 10.23 -11.53
CA LEU A 114 2.62 10.67 -10.90
C LEU A 114 2.63 10.58 -9.35
N LEU A 115 3.34 9.59 -8.79
CA LEU A 115 3.33 9.35 -7.35
C LEU A 115 4.55 8.53 -6.89
N ILE A 116 5.25 9.01 -5.85
CA ILE A 116 6.24 8.23 -5.11
C ILE A 116 5.79 8.07 -3.67
N LEU A 117 5.74 6.82 -3.21
CA LEU A 117 5.49 6.47 -1.81
C LEU A 117 6.75 5.86 -1.20
N GLU A 118 7.19 6.42 -0.09
CA GLU A 118 8.21 5.82 0.77
C GLU A 118 7.52 4.85 1.74
N PHE A 119 8.09 3.65 1.92
CA PHE A 119 7.57 2.62 2.82
C PHE A 119 8.63 2.22 3.85
N ASN A 120 8.26 2.26 5.13
CA ASN A 120 9.09 1.78 6.24
C ASN A 120 8.31 0.69 6.99
N ALA A 121 8.87 -0.53 7.05
CA ALA A 121 8.25 -1.69 7.70
C ALA A 121 8.97 -2.02 9.02
N TYR A 122 8.19 -2.34 10.06
CA TYR A 122 8.65 -2.66 11.42
C TYR A 122 7.97 -3.92 11.94
#